data_AF-A0A536P2N7-F1
#
_entry.id   AF-A0A536P2N7-F1
#
_cell.length_a   1.000
_cell.length_b   1.000
_cell.length_c   1.000
_cell.angle_alpha   90.00
_cell.angle_beta   90.00
_cell.angle_gamma   90.00
#
_symmetry.space_group_name_H-M   'P 1'
#
loop_
_entity.id
_entity.type
_entity.pdbx_description
1 polymer ?
#
loop_
_entity_poly.entity_id
_entity_poly.type
_entity_poly.pdbx_seq_one_letter_code
_entity_poly.pdbx_strand_id
1 'polypeptide(L)'
;MSSARATFFHYVGQSTVRLVIGLVLIAVAAFVAVIPPRIIGAVVDDLNRGAELGAIVQLALLMIALAAVENVVRGFGRFNIIDSSRRLEYRMRNDLFAHLERMHLAYFQHQRIGDLMARLTNDLNAVRQMTGFGILMGSSTSLVVIFTVISMLGVSVKL
;
A
#
# COMPACT_ATOMS: atom_id res chain seq x y z
N MET A 1 -28.27 11.94 -12.63
CA MET A 1 -26.82 11.97 -12.94
C MET A 1 -26.09 11.47 -11.71
N SER A 2 -25.37 10.34 -11.76
CA SER A 2 -24.53 9.92 -10.62
C SER A 2 -23.45 10.99 -10.39
N SER A 3 -23.18 11.33 -9.14
CA SER A 3 -22.10 12.29 -8.84
C SER A 3 -20.76 11.69 -9.28
N ALA A 4 -19.81 12.53 -9.70
CA ALA A 4 -18.47 12.07 -10.07
C ALA A 4 -17.82 11.19 -8.98
N ARG A 5 -18.12 11.50 -7.70
CA ARG A 5 -17.72 10.70 -6.54
C ARG A 5 -18.34 9.30 -6.56
N ALA A 6 -19.64 9.17 -6.81
CA ALA A 6 -20.31 7.88 -6.85
C ALA A 6 -19.74 6.97 -7.96
N THR A 7 -19.46 7.53 -9.13
CA THR A 7 -18.83 6.78 -10.23
C THR A 7 -17.42 6.32 -9.85
N PHE A 8 -16.62 7.19 -9.25
CA PHE A 8 -15.28 6.81 -8.75
C PHE A 8 -15.35 5.65 -7.74
N PHE A 9 -16.20 5.77 -6.72
CA PHE A 9 -16.35 4.72 -5.71
C PHE A 9 -16.94 3.42 -6.27
N HIS A 10 -17.76 3.48 -7.33
CA HIS A 10 -18.23 2.29 -8.02
C HIS A 10 -17.05 1.48 -8.62
N TYR A 11 -16.13 2.15 -9.32
CA TYR A 11 -14.97 1.47 -9.90
C TYR A 11 -14.04 0.90 -8.82
N VAL A 12 -13.81 1.64 -7.74
CA VAL A 12 -13.01 1.19 -6.58
C VAL A 12 -13.67 0.01 -5.88
N GLY A 13 -15.00 0.06 -5.73
CA GLY A 13 -15.83 -0.96 -5.08
C GLY A 13 -15.70 -2.37 -5.69
N GLN A 14 -15.44 -2.45 -6.99
CA GLN A 14 -15.25 -3.72 -7.70
C GLN A 14 -13.93 -4.43 -7.33
N SER A 15 -12.95 -3.74 -6.74
CA SER A 15 -11.67 -4.31 -6.27
C SER A 15 -11.52 -4.33 -4.74
N THR A 16 -12.60 -4.07 -3.99
CA THR A 16 -12.54 -3.86 -2.53
C THR A 16 -11.91 -5.03 -1.78
N VAL A 17 -12.20 -6.28 -2.17
CA VAL A 17 -11.64 -7.46 -1.49
C VAL A 17 -10.11 -7.45 -1.54
N ARG A 18 -9.51 -7.22 -2.72
CA ARG A 18 -8.05 -7.15 -2.88
C ARG A 18 -7.46 -5.96 -2.15
N LEU A 19 -8.13 -4.81 -2.20
CA LEU A 19 -7.69 -3.61 -1.50
C LEU A 19 -7.66 -3.84 0.02
N VAL A 20 -8.71 -4.45 0.58
CA VAL A 20 -8.80 -4.79 2.00
C VAL A 20 -7.74 -5.81 2.40
N ILE A 21 -7.57 -6.89 1.63
CA ILE A 21 -6.49 -7.88 1.85
C ILE A 21 -5.13 -7.17 1.85
N GLY A 22 -4.89 -6.31 0.87
CA GLY A 22 -3.66 -5.53 0.77
C GLY A 22 -3.41 -4.65 1.98
N LEU A 23 -4.42 -3.91 2.43
CA LEU A 23 -4.35 -3.04 3.61
C LEU A 23 -4.09 -3.83 4.90
N VAL A 24 -4.77 -4.96 5.08
CA VAL A 24 -4.55 -5.85 6.24
C VAL A 24 -3.12 -6.39 6.24
N LEU A 25 -2.61 -6.86 5.10
CA LEU A 25 -1.23 -7.34 5.01
C LEU A 25 -0.21 -6.23 5.28
N ILE A 26 -0.44 -5.00 4.80
CA ILE A 26 0.41 -3.85 5.12
C ILE A 26 0.38 -3.53 6.62
N ALA A 27 -0.78 -3.64 7.28
CA ALA A 27 -0.88 -3.46 8.73
C ALA A 27 -0.12 -4.53 9.50
N VAL A 28 -0.22 -5.80 9.11
CA VAL A 28 0.55 -6.89 9.71
C VAL A 28 2.05 -6.67 9.51
N ALA A 29 2.49 -6.33 8.30
CA ALA A 29 3.89 -6.03 8.02
C ALA A 29 4.40 -4.82 8.84
N ALA A 30 3.60 -3.76 8.96
CA ALA A 30 3.94 -2.60 9.77
C ALA A 30 4.08 -2.95 11.25
N PHE A 31 3.24 -3.84 11.79
CA PHE A 31 3.36 -4.33 13.16
C PHE A 31 4.65 -5.14 13.36
N VAL A 32 4.94 -6.08 12.46
CA VAL A 32 6.16 -6.91 12.54
C VAL A 32 7.42 -6.04 12.45
N ALA A 33 7.41 -4.99 11.62
CA ALA A 33 8.54 -4.07 11.46
C ALA A 33 8.95 -3.33 12.74
N VAL A 34 8.08 -3.28 13.76
CA VAL A 34 8.35 -2.61 15.05
C VAL A 34 8.91 -3.56 16.12
N ILE A 35 8.94 -4.87 15.84
CA ILE A 35 9.47 -5.90 16.75
C ILE A 35 11.01 -5.87 16.85
N PRO A 36 11.80 -5.76 15.76
CA PRO A 36 13.26 -5.88 15.82
C PRO A 36 13.96 -4.95 16.82
N PRO A 37 13.61 -3.66 16.96
CA PRO A 37 14.23 -2.79 17.98
C PRO A 37 14.10 -3.31 19.42
N ARG A 38 13.00 -3.99 19.76
CA ARG A 38 12.82 -4.59 21.09
C ARG A 38 13.69 -5.82 21.29
N ILE A 39 13.85 -6.63 20.26
CA ILE A 39 14.75 -7.79 20.29
C ILE A 39 16.20 -7.30 20.46
N ILE A 40 16.59 -6.26 19.73
CA ILE A 40 17.93 -5.66 19.87
C ILE A 40 18.16 -5.15 21.30
N GLY A 41 17.17 -4.47 21.90
CA GLY A 41 17.25 -4.05 23.30
C GLY A 41 17.52 -5.22 24.25
N ALA A 42 16.74 -6.31 24.12
CA ALA A 42 16.94 -7.51 24.93
C ALA A 42 18.32 -8.17 24.70
N VAL A 43 18.79 -8.24 23.46
CA VAL A 43 20.14 -8.75 23.13
C VAL A 43 21.22 -7.94 23.83
N VAL A 44 21.11 -6.60 23.83
CA VAL A 44 22.08 -5.71 24.49
C VAL A 44 22.04 -5.89 26.00
N ASP A 45 20.87 -6.01 26.60
CA ASP A 45 20.72 -6.24 28.04
C ASP A 45 21.30 -7.60 28.47
N ASP A 46 21.08 -8.65 27.68
CA ASP A 46 21.62 -9.98 27.94
C ASP A 46 23.15 -10.04 27.75
N LEU A 47 23.68 -9.36 26.73
CA LEU A 47 25.12 -9.19 26.54
C LEU A 47 25.78 -8.53 27.74
N ASN A 48 25.17 -7.47 28.29
CA ASN A 48 25.67 -6.77 29.48
C ASN A 48 25.67 -7.67 30.74
N ARG A 49 24.86 -8.74 30.76
CA ARG A 49 24.80 -9.72 31.85
C ARG A 49 25.73 -10.92 31.65
N GLY A 50 26.52 -10.94 30.58
CA GLY A 50 27.45 -12.02 30.26
C GLY A 50 26.81 -13.22 29.57
N ALA A 51 25.78 -13.01 28.75
CA ALA A 51 25.11 -14.08 28.02
C ALA A 51 26.04 -14.89 27.10
N GLU A 52 25.75 -16.18 26.96
CA GLU A 52 26.48 -17.10 26.10
C GLU A 52 26.27 -16.79 24.61
N LEU A 53 27.31 -17.04 23.80
CA LEU A 53 27.29 -16.82 22.35
C LEU A 53 26.10 -17.52 21.65
N GLY A 54 25.67 -18.67 22.15
CA GLY A 54 24.53 -19.42 21.62
C GLY A 54 23.21 -18.66 21.67
N ALA A 55 22.95 -17.91 22.75
CA ALA A 55 21.73 -17.12 22.90
C ALA A 55 21.69 -15.96 21.88
N ILE A 56 22.84 -15.32 21.65
CA ILE A 56 22.99 -14.24 20.67
C ILE A 56 22.72 -14.74 19.25
N VAL A 57 23.27 -15.91 18.89
CA VAL A 57 23.06 -16.51 17.56
C VAL A 57 21.59 -16.87 17.35
N GLN A 58 20.90 -17.41 18.36
CA GLN A 58 19.47 -17.72 18.28
C GLN A 58 18.63 -16.45 18.03
N LEU A 59 18.92 -15.36 18.74
CA LEU A 59 18.24 -14.08 18.55
C LEU A 59 18.51 -13.47 17.17
N ALA A 60 19.74 -13.59 16.66
CA ALA A 60 20.10 -13.16 15.31
C ALA A 60 19.32 -13.93 14.23
N LEU A 61 19.22 -15.26 14.36
CA LEU A 61 18.44 -16.08 13.44
C LEU A 61 16.94 -15.73 13.49
N LEU A 62 16.41 -15.45 14.68
CA LEU A 62 15.03 -14.99 14.85
C LEU A 62 14.78 -13.66 14.13
N MET A 63 15.71 -12.70 14.22
CA MET A 63 15.59 -11.42 13.50
C MET A 63 15.59 -11.62 11.98
N ILE A 64 16.46 -12.49 11.45
CA ILE A 64 16.50 -12.79 10.02
C ILE A 64 15.16 -13.42 9.58
N ALA A 65 14.63 -14.37 10.35
CA ALA A 65 13.35 -14.99 10.08
C ALA A 65 12.20 -13.98 10.10
N LEU A 66 12.17 -13.08 11.09
CA LEU A 66 11.17 -12.01 11.19
C LEU A 66 11.26 -11.05 10.01
N ALA A 67 12.46 -10.62 9.62
CA ALA A 67 12.67 -9.75 8.46
C ALA A 67 12.21 -10.43 7.16
N ALA A 68 12.48 -11.73 6.99
CA ALA A 68 12.01 -12.48 5.82
C ALA A 68 10.48 -12.53 5.77
N VAL A 69 9.82 -12.86 6.89
CA VAL A 69 8.36 -12.89 6.98
C VAL A 69 7.75 -11.51 6.71
N GLU A 70 8.31 -10.46 7.31
CA GLU A 70 7.87 -9.08 7.12
C GLU A 70 7.92 -8.67 5.65
N ASN A 71 9.03 -8.94 4.97
CA ASN A 71 9.20 -8.61 3.55
C ASN A 71 8.22 -9.38 2.65
N VAL A 72 7.99 -10.66 2.93
CA VAL A 72 7.02 -11.48 2.18
C VAL A 72 5.60 -10.93 2.35
N VAL A 73 5.17 -10.70 3.59
CA VAL A 73 3.84 -10.15 3.89
C VAL A 73 3.66 -8.77 3.26
N ARG A 74 4.66 -7.89 3.39
CA ARG A 74 4.67 -6.56 2.78
C ARG A 74 4.60 -6.63 1.25
N GLY A 75 5.33 -7.57 0.65
CA GLY A 75 5.32 -7.83 -0.79
C GLY A 75 3.93 -8.22 -1.29
N PHE A 76 3.27 -9.17 -0.63
CA PHE A 76 1.91 -9.57 -0.97
C PHE A 76 0.89 -8.44 -0.76
N GLY A 77 1.03 -7.66 0.32
CA GLY A 77 0.19 -6.49 0.56
C GLY A 77 0.31 -5.45 -0.55
N ARG A 78 1.55 -5.10 -0.91
CA ARG A 78 1.86 -4.19 -2.02
C ARG A 78 1.32 -4.69 -3.35
N PHE A 79 1.51 -5.98 -3.65
CA PHE A 79 1.02 -6.58 -4.88
C PHE A 79 -0.50 -6.41 -5.02
N ASN A 80 -1.26 -6.72 -3.97
CA ASN A 80 -2.72 -6.60 -3.97
C ASN A 80 -3.20 -5.15 -4.17
N ILE A 81 -2.59 -4.17 -3.49
CA ILE A 81 -2.96 -2.76 -3.64
C ILE A 81 -2.66 -2.27 -5.06
N ILE A 82 -1.45 -2.53 -5.58
CA ILE A 82 -1.07 -2.06 -6.92
C ILE A 82 -1.88 -2.76 -8.02
N ASP A 83 -2.10 -4.07 -7.91
CA ASP A 83 -2.97 -4.81 -8.85
C ASP A 83 -4.41 -4.25 -8.85
N SER A 84 -4.95 -3.92 -7.66
CA SER A 84 -6.29 -3.32 -7.56
C SER A 84 -6.39 -1.99 -8.34
N SER A 85 -5.37 -1.13 -8.23
CA SER A 85 -5.30 0.15 -8.95
C SER A 85 -5.15 -0.03 -10.48
N ARG A 86 -4.40 -1.04 -10.93
CA ARG A 86 -4.23 -1.34 -12.36
C ARG A 86 -5.53 -1.83 -12.98
N ARG A 87 -6.27 -2.70 -12.29
CA ARG A 87 -7.60 -3.16 -12.75
C ARG A 87 -8.61 -2.03 -12.80
N LEU A 88 -8.56 -1.11 -11.84
CA LEU A 88 -9.35 0.11 -11.83
C LEU A 88 -9.10 0.94 -13.09
N GLU A 89 -7.82 1.28 -13.35
CA GLU A 89 -7.41 2.04 -14.52
C GLU A 89 -7.84 1.36 -15.83
N TYR A 90 -7.59 0.05 -15.93
CA TYR A 90 -7.94 -0.74 -17.10
C TYR A 90 -9.44 -0.66 -17.43
N ARG A 91 -10.30 -0.83 -16.41
CA ARG A 91 -11.76 -0.73 -16.59
C ARG A 91 -12.20 0.67 -16.99
N MET A 92 -11.73 1.70 -16.29
CA MET A 92 -12.05 3.09 -16.64
C MET A 92 -11.63 3.43 -18.07
N ARG A 93 -10.45 2.96 -18.51
CA ARG A 93 -9.96 3.19 -19.87
C ARG A 93 -10.83 2.47 -20.90
N ASN A 94 -11.18 1.21 -20.67
CA ASN A 94 -12.06 0.46 -21.57
C ASN A 94 -13.44 1.09 -21.70
N ASP A 95 -14.06 1.50 -20.59
CA ASP A 95 -15.40 2.07 -20.59
C ASP A 95 -15.43 3.44 -21.28
N LEU A 96 -14.41 4.29 -21.04
CA LEU A 96 -14.27 5.57 -21.74
C LEU A 96 -13.99 5.37 -23.24
N PHE A 97 -13.15 4.40 -23.60
CA PHE A 97 -12.86 4.11 -24.99
C PHE A 97 -14.09 3.61 -25.74
N ALA A 98 -14.82 2.64 -25.18
CA ALA A 98 -16.07 2.13 -25.73
C ALA A 98 -17.15 3.22 -25.85
N HIS A 99 -17.15 4.20 -24.94
CA HIS A 99 -18.02 5.37 -25.05
C HIS A 99 -17.65 6.26 -26.23
N LEU A 100 -16.36 6.54 -26.42
CA LEU A 100 -15.87 7.36 -27.54
C LEU A 100 -16.17 6.73 -28.89
N GLU A 101 -16.02 5.41 -29.05
CA GLU A 101 -16.33 4.71 -30.30
C GLU A 101 -17.80 4.85 -30.74
N ARG A 102 -18.71 5.08 -29.79
CA ARG A 102 -20.14 5.24 -30.05
C ARG A 102 -20.55 6.70 -30.29
N MET A 103 -19.63 7.66 -30.17
CA MET A 103 -19.95 9.07 -30.38
C MET A 103 -20.00 9.42 -31.86
N HIS A 104 -20.97 10.26 -32.22
CA HIS A 104 -21.05 10.90 -33.54
C HIS A 104 -19.79 11.68 -33.92
N LEU A 105 -19.48 11.72 -35.22
CA LEU A 105 -18.30 12.41 -35.76
C LEU A 105 -18.26 13.91 -35.41
N ALA A 106 -19.43 14.56 -35.32
CA ALA A 106 -19.51 15.98 -34.99
C ALA A 106 -18.90 16.32 -33.61
N TYR A 107 -18.91 15.38 -32.66
CA TYR A 107 -18.22 15.56 -31.38
C TYR A 107 -16.72 15.76 -31.57
N PHE A 108 -16.10 14.93 -32.40
CA PHE A 108 -14.66 14.97 -32.68
C PHE A 108 -14.23 16.17 -33.52
N GLN A 109 -15.17 16.82 -34.22
CA GLN A 109 -14.91 18.07 -34.93
C GLN A 109 -14.82 19.28 -33.99
N HIS A 110 -15.45 19.21 -32.81
CA HIS A 110 -15.46 20.28 -31.81
C HIS A 110 -14.49 20.05 -30.65
N GLN A 111 -13.84 18.88 -30.58
CA GLN A 111 -12.91 18.50 -29.52
C GLN A 111 -11.53 18.21 -30.10
N ARG A 112 -10.46 18.65 -29.42
CA ARG A 112 -9.09 18.28 -29.80
C ARG A 112 -8.85 16.82 -29.42
N ILE A 113 -8.54 15.98 -30.41
CA ILE A 113 -8.25 14.55 -30.20
C ILE A 113 -7.11 14.36 -29.18
N GLY A 114 -6.11 15.25 -29.18
CA GLY A 114 -5.03 15.24 -28.20
C GLY A 114 -5.50 15.37 -26.74
N ASP A 115 -6.53 16.19 -26.49
CA ASP A 115 -7.07 16.37 -25.13
C ASP A 115 -7.83 15.12 -24.67
N LEU A 116 -8.54 14.45 -25.58
CA LEU A 116 -9.20 13.17 -25.29
C LEU A 116 -8.18 12.09 -24.93
N MET A 117 -7.09 12.00 -25.71
CA MET A 117 -6.00 11.06 -25.46
C MET A 117 -5.27 11.36 -24.14
N ALA A 118 -5.06 12.65 -23.81
CA ALA A 118 -4.46 13.05 -22.56
C ALA A 118 -5.32 12.63 -21.35
N ARG A 119 -6.65 12.76 -21.43
CA ARG A 119 -7.56 12.30 -20.37
C ARG A 119 -7.53 10.78 -20.19
N LEU A 120 -7.52 10.03 -21.30
CA LEU A 120 -7.46 8.55 -21.27
C LEU A 120 -6.13 7.99 -20.76
N THR A 121 -5.07 8.79 -20.81
CA THR A 121 -3.72 8.36 -20.42
C THR A 121 -3.28 9.04 -19.13
N ASN A 122 -3.07 10.35 -19.14
CA ASN A 122 -2.52 11.12 -18.02
C ASN A 122 -3.48 11.17 -16.83
N ASP A 123 -4.75 11.54 -17.05
CA ASP A 123 -5.71 11.67 -15.94
C ASP A 123 -6.00 10.30 -15.32
N LEU A 124 -6.23 9.27 -16.14
CA LEU A 124 -6.43 7.90 -15.63
C LEU A 124 -5.19 7.35 -14.91
N ASN A 125 -3.99 7.66 -15.40
CA ASN A 125 -2.75 7.30 -14.71
C ASN A 125 -2.62 8.04 -13.37
N ALA A 126 -3.00 9.31 -13.29
CA ALA A 126 -3.04 10.05 -12.02
C ALA A 126 -4.02 9.42 -11.02
N VAL A 127 -5.20 8.99 -11.49
CA VAL A 127 -6.15 8.24 -10.66
C VAL A 127 -5.56 6.90 -10.19
N ARG A 128 -4.86 6.16 -11.06
CA ARG A 128 -4.14 4.94 -10.66
C ARG A 128 -3.06 5.23 -9.61
N GLN A 129 -2.28 6.28 -9.80
CA GLN A 129 -1.21 6.66 -8.88
C GLN A 129 -1.79 6.97 -7.49
N MET A 130 -2.87 7.74 -7.44
CA MET A 130 -3.59 8.07 -6.20
C MET A 130 -4.14 6.81 -5.51
N THR A 131 -4.82 5.94 -6.24
CA THR A 131 -5.48 4.75 -5.67
C THR A 131 -4.53 3.59 -5.39
N GLY A 132 -3.39 3.50 -6.08
CA GLY A 132 -2.36 2.50 -5.85
C GLY A 132 -1.29 2.98 -4.89
N PHE A 133 -0.39 3.84 -5.38
CA PHE A 133 0.75 4.34 -4.60
C PHE A 133 0.32 5.26 -3.46
N GLY A 134 -0.67 6.13 -3.68
CA GLY A 134 -1.17 7.02 -2.63
C GLY A 134 -1.72 6.26 -1.43
N ILE A 135 -2.57 5.25 -1.68
CA ILE A 135 -3.09 4.38 -0.61
C ILE A 135 -1.97 3.56 0.04
N LEU A 136 -1.08 2.96 -0.76
CA LEU A 136 0.03 2.14 -0.24
C LEU A 136 0.95 2.95 0.69
N MET A 137 1.43 4.11 0.22
CA MET A 137 2.34 4.96 0.98
C MET A 137 1.63 5.56 2.20
N GLY A 138 0.42 6.09 2.01
CA GLY A 138 -0.36 6.67 3.09
C GLY A 138 -0.61 5.65 4.21
N SER A 139 -1.14 4.48 3.87
CA SER A 139 -1.39 3.42 4.86
C SER A 139 -0.10 2.92 5.50
N SER A 140 0.92 2.56 4.72
CA SER A 140 2.17 2.02 5.25
C SER A 140 2.87 3.01 6.19
N THR A 141 3.03 4.27 5.79
CA THR A 141 3.69 5.28 6.61
C THR A 141 2.89 5.58 7.87
N SER A 142 1.57 5.80 7.77
CA SER A 142 0.74 6.06 8.94
C SER A 142 0.77 4.89 9.94
N LEU A 143 0.67 3.64 9.45
CA LEU A 143 0.67 2.46 10.32
C LEU A 143 2.03 2.25 11.01
N VAL A 144 3.13 2.40 10.28
CA VAL A 144 4.48 2.30 10.88
C VAL A 144 4.67 3.38 11.95
N VAL A 145 4.28 4.62 11.67
CA VAL A 145 4.38 5.72 12.65
C VAL A 145 3.54 5.43 13.88
N ILE A 146 2.27 5.04 13.71
CA ILE A 146 1.37 4.71 14.82
C ILE A 146 1.95 3.58 15.68
N PHE A 147 2.37 2.47 15.08
CA PHE A 147 2.92 1.34 15.82
C PHE A 147 4.25 1.66 16.49
N THR A 148 5.11 2.46 15.84
CA THR A 148 6.37 2.92 16.43
C THR A 148 6.11 3.77 17.66
N VAL A 149 5.21 4.75 17.57
CA VAL A 149 4.85 5.62 18.71
C VAL A 149 4.27 4.79 19.86
N ILE A 150 3.35 3.87 19.58
CA ILE A 150 2.79 2.95 20.59
C ILE A 150 3.91 2.12 21.23
N SER A 151 4.86 1.63 20.43
CA SER A 151 5.98 0.83 20.93
C SER A 151 6.90 1.64 21.84
N MET A 152 7.21 2.88 21.47
CA MET A 152 8.04 3.80 22.26
C MET A 152 7.39 4.12 23.61
N LEU A 153 6.09 4.45 23.61
CA LEU A 153 5.34 4.71 24.85
C LEU A 153 5.33 3.49 25.79
N GLY A 154 5.37 2.28 25.25
CA GLY A 154 5.48 1.06 26.06
C GLY A 154 6.86 0.82 26.67
N VAL A 155 7.92 1.45 26.13
CA VAL A 155 9.30 1.30 26.64
C VAL A 155 9.63 2.41 27.66
N SER A 156 9.34 3.67 27.33
CA SER A 156 9.61 4.79 28.22
C SER A 156 8.70 5.98 27.90
N VAL A 157 7.68 6.19 28.74
CA VAL A 157 6.79 7.39 28.68
C VAL A 157 7.54 8.67 29.08
N LYS A 158 8.64 8.53 29.82
CA LYS A 158 9.53 9.65 30.20
C LYS A 158 10.78 9.62 29.33
N LEU A 159 10.79 10.44 28.29
CA LEU A 159 11.99 11.18 27.90
C LEU A 159 12.01 12.48 28.71
#